data_AF-A0A8T3D5S2-F1
#
_entry.id   AF-A0A8T3D5S2-F1
#
_cell.length_a   1.000
_cell.length_b   1.000
_cell.length_c   1.000
_cell.angle_alpha   90.00
_cell.angle_beta   90.00
_cell.angle_gamma   90.00
#
_symmetry.space_group_name_H-M   'P 1'
#
loop_
_entity.id
_entity.type
_entity.pdbx_description
1 polymer ?
#
loop_
_entity_poly.entity_id
_entity_poly.type
_entity_poly.pdbx_seq_one_letter_code
_entity_poly.pdbx_strand_id
1 'polypeptide(L)'
;MDKTVGKKMTANCVGDQWAGCAFLFLQSACPDLLSAYRDRDKKFNLFRVIRLTLSDTAGGLSGYEILKLHDAEPWLGVEVKFVEEGACRRFLESYSTGSVQQLFVQHANRVLPMAADLGMQTELKAGDKVLDDYLNDLELCLCHIRLIQPVRLPDDEVCQLEQKLRSLFLSDRSSSQTTQPPASKQEAPSVPSNCFLFQEKLFDDRQLTPADHQRFATNIGRDWKKVGHALQKTCRALKGPAIDNLAYEYERDGLYEQAYQLLSRFIQAEGKGARLGRLVNVLEEIKLIGLAEIMLDIPPKE
;
A
#
# COMPACT_ATOMS: atom_id res chain seq x y z
N MET A 1 27.44 -20.88 -43.94
CA MET A 1 28.38 -21.62 -43.06
C MET A 1 29.42 -20.60 -42.61
N ASP A 2 29.67 -20.31 -41.34
CA ASP A 2 29.17 -20.80 -40.07
C ASP A 2 29.65 -19.79 -39.00
N LYS A 3 28.71 -19.37 -38.14
CA LYS A 3 28.86 -18.91 -36.74
C LYS A 3 29.93 -17.88 -36.34
N THR A 4 29.47 -16.67 -36.05
CA THR A 4 30.06 -15.82 -35.00
C THR A 4 29.26 -16.02 -33.71
N VAL A 5 29.94 -16.57 -32.71
CA VAL A 5 29.43 -16.97 -31.40
C VAL A 5 28.88 -15.76 -30.63
N GLY A 6 27.58 -15.83 -30.29
CA GLY A 6 26.93 -14.92 -29.38
C GLY A 6 27.51 -15.07 -27.97
N LYS A 7 28.14 -14.00 -27.49
CA LYS A 7 28.61 -13.89 -26.10
C LYS A 7 27.40 -13.63 -25.21
N LYS A 8 26.86 -14.72 -24.65
CA LYS A 8 25.80 -14.73 -23.65
C LYS A 8 26.34 -14.05 -22.38
N MET A 9 25.91 -12.82 -22.14
CA MET A 9 26.22 -12.07 -20.92
C MET A 9 25.28 -12.57 -19.82
N THR A 10 25.67 -13.64 -19.11
CA THR A 10 25.04 -14.04 -17.86
C THR A 10 25.50 -13.09 -16.77
N ALA A 11 24.70 -12.06 -16.48
CA ALA A 11 24.87 -11.28 -15.27
C ALA A 11 24.27 -12.08 -14.10
N ASN A 12 25.13 -12.39 -13.12
CA ASN A 12 24.81 -13.04 -11.87
C ASN A 12 23.64 -12.33 -11.16
N CYS A 13 22.47 -12.99 -11.07
CA CYS A 13 21.38 -12.56 -10.20
C CYS A 13 21.57 -13.18 -8.82
N VAL A 14 22.24 -12.45 -7.93
CA VAL A 14 22.15 -12.67 -6.48
C VAL A 14 21.66 -11.35 -5.88
N GLY A 15 20.36 -11.28 -5.58
CA GLY A 15 19.77 -10.24 -4.70
C GLY A 15 19.43 -8.88 -5.32
N ASP A 16 19.14 -8.78 -6.62
CA ASP A 16 18.83 -7.50 -7.27
C ASP A 16 17.37 -7.10 -6.99
N GLN A 17 17.16 -6.23 -6.00
CA GLN A 17 15.85 -5.62 -5.75
C GLN A 17 15.47 -4.81 -6.99
N TRP A 18 14.38 -5.21 -7.67
CA TRP A 18 13.97 -4.59 -8.93
C TRP A 18 13.73 -3.09 -8.73
N ALA A 19 14.36 -2.24 -9.53
CA ALA A 19 14.14 -0.81 -9.52
C ALA A 19 14.31 -0.22 -10.92
N GLY A 20 13.54 0.82 -11.22
CA GLY A 20 13.62 1.52 -12.50
C GLY A 20 12.99 2.90 -12.44
N CYS A 21 13.32 3.75 -13.42
CA CYS A 21 12.83 5.12 -13.50
C CYS A 21 12.10 5.38 -14.81
N ALA A 22 11.02 6.16 -14.71
CA ALA A 22 10.29 6.70 -15.84
C ALA A 22 9.98 8.18 -15.62
N PHE A 23 9.78 8.89 -16.73
CA PHE A 23 9.36 10.28 -16.78
C PHE A 23 7.98 10.34 -17.42
N LEU A 24 6.99 10.75 -16.64
CA LEU A 24 5.63 10.95 -17.08
C LEU A 24 5.43 12.45 -17.33
N PHE A 25 5.21 12.83 -18.57
CA PHE A 25 4.90 14.20 -18.96
C PHE A 25 3.38 14.36 -19.01
N LEU A 26 2.88 15.40 -18.34
CA LEU A 26 1.46 15.71 -18.25
C LEU A 26 1.22 17.10 -18.84
N GLN A 27 0.26 17.22 -19.74
CA GLN A 27 -0.18 18.49 -20.29
C GLN A 27 -1.70 18.58 -20.26
N SER A 28 -2.21 19.75 -19.92
CA SER A 28 -3.63 20.07 -20.06
C SER A 28 -3.77 21.47 -20.63
N ALA A 29 -4.70 21.63 -21.57
CA ALA A 29 -5.02 22.93 -22.15
C ALA A 29 -5.81 23.83 -21.17
N CYS A 30 -6.57 23.24 -20.23
CA CYS A 30 -7.34 24.00 -19.25
C CYS A 30 -7.77 23.12 -18.04
N PRO A 31 -7.36 23.43 -16.80
CA PRO A 31 -6.33 24.39 -16.41
C PRO A 31 -4.91 24.01 -16.86
N ASP A 32 -4.07 25.02 -17.11
CA ASP A 32 -2.63 24.84 -17.35
C ASP A 32 -1.95 24.27 -16.09
N LEU A 33 -1.52 23.01 -16.16
CA LEU A 33 -0.88 22.31 -15.05
C LEU A 33 0.43 22.98 -14.62
N LEU A 34 1.15 23.61 -15.55
CA LEU A 34 2.41 24.27 -15.27
C LEU A 34 2.19 25.53 -14.44
N SER A 35 1.17 26.33 -14.78
CA SER A 35 0.75 27.46 -13.96
C SER A 35 0.31 27.03 -12.55
N ALA A 36 -0.42 25.91 -12.44
CA ALA A 36 -0.84 25.35 -11.16
C ALA A 36 0.35 24.81 -10.35
N TYR A 37 1.40 24.32 -11.00
CA TYR A 37 2.65 23.93 -10.36
C TYR A 37 3.46 25.14 -9.88
N ARG A 38 3.48 26.25 -10.64
CA ARG A 38 4.18 27.50 -10.24
C ARG A 38 3.51 28.21 -9.05
N ASP A 39 2.19 28.03 -8.89
CA ASP A 39 1.39 28.59 -7.80
C ASP A 39 1.55 27.75 -6.51
N ARG A 40 1.99 28.36 -5.39
CA ARG A 40 2.22 27.65 -4.12
C ARG A 40 0.97 27.02 -3.52
N ASP A 41 -0.19 27.63 -3.70
CA ASP A 41 -1.45 27.16 -3.11
C ASP A 41 -2.04 26.01 -3.94
N LYS A 42 -1.85 26.05 -5.26
CA LYS A 42 -2.33 25.01 -6.18
C LYS A 42 -1.34 23.86 -6.34
N LYS A 43 -0.04 24.10 -6.18
CA LYS A 43 1.03 23.09 -6.26
C LYS A 43 0.75 21.89 -5.37
N PHE A 44 0.33 22.15 -4.13
CA PHE A 44 0.00 21.07 -3.19
C PHE A 44 -1.18 20.21 -3.67
N ASN A 45 -2.24 20.86 -4.16
CA ASN A 45 -3.41 20.17 -4.69
C ASN A 45 -3.09 19.39 -5.97
N LEU A 46 -2.24 19.95 -6.84
CA LEU A 46 -1.75 19.27 -8.05
C LEU A 46 -0.90 18.05 -7.69
N PHE A 47 0.03 18.18 -6.76
CA PHE A 47 0.82 17.05 -6.25
C PHE A 47 -0.08 15.96 -5.65
N ARG A 48 -1.12 16.36 -4.91
CA ARG A 48 -2.12 15.43 -4.36
C ARG A 48 -2.85 14.66 -5.46
N VAL A 49 -3.24 15.32 -6.55
CA VAL A 49 -3.86 14.67 -7.72
C VAL A 49 -2.90 13.68 -8.38
N ILE A 50 -1.64 14.06 -8.60
CA ILE A 50 -0.60 13.18 -9.16
C ILE A 50 -0.43 11.95 -8.27
N ARG A 51 -0.30 12.15 -6.95
CA ARG A 51 -0.09 11.06 -5.99
C ARG A 51 -1.27 10.08 -5.99
N LEU A 52 -2.51 10.59 -5.94
CA LEU A 52 -3.73 9.75 -6.00
C LEU A 52 -3.80 8.94 -7.30
N THR A 53 -3.53 9.57 -8.44
CA THR A 53 -3.53 8.92 -9.75
C THR A 53 -2.50 7.79 -9.81
N LEU A 54 -1.28 8.04 -9.35
CA LEU A 54 -0.24 7.02 -9.29
C LEU A 54 -0.59 5.89 -8.31
N SER A 55 -1.26 6.19 -7.20
CA SER A 55 -1.67 5.17 -6.23
C SER A 55 -2.71 4.22 -6.81
N ASP A 56 -3.68 4.74 -7.56
CA ASP A 56 -4.72 3.91 -8.18
C ASP A 56 -4.16 3.08 -9.34
N THR A 57 -3.23 3.65 -10.12
CA THR A 57 -2.67 3.00 -11.32
C THR A 57 -1.53 2.02 -11.01
N ALA A 58 -0.71 2.30 -10.00
CA ALA A 58 0.28 1.36 -9.47
C ALA A 58 -0.34 0.36 -8.48
N GLY A 59 -1.62 0.50 -8.15
CA GLY A 59 -2.43 -0.38 -7.31
C GLY A 59 -1.98 -0.43 -5.84
N GLY A 60 -1.68 0.72 -5.25
CA GLY A 60 -1.34 0.87 -3.83
C GLY A 60 -0.52 2.13 -3.55
N LEU A 61 -0.22 2.37 -2.27
CA LEU A 61 0.66 3.47 -1.83
C LEU A 61 2.15 3.10 -1.88
N SER A 62 2.47 1.83 -2.14
CA SER A 62 3.80 1.25 -2.16
C SER A 62 4.21 0.79 -3.57
N GLY A 63 5.51 0.56 -3.77
CA GLY A 63 6.07 0.08 -5.04
C GLY A 63 6.48 1.20 -6.01
N TYR A 64 6.22 2.46 -5.67
CA TYR A 64 6.71 3.63 -6.41
C TYR A 64 7.01 4.83 -5.50
N GLU A 65 7.92 5.68 -5.95
CA GLU A 65 8.35 6.92 -5.32
C GLU A 65 8.35 8.03 -6.38
N ILE A 66 7.78 9.19 -6.06
CA ILE A 66 7.94 10.38 -6.91
C ILE A 66 9.29 10.98 -6.52
N LEU A 67 10.21 11.13 -7.47
CA LEU A 67 11.53 11.69 -7.20
C LEU A 67 11.54 13.20 -7.35
N LYS A 68 10.89 13.72 -8.40
CA LYS A 68 10.93 15.13 -8.73
C LYS A 68 9.78 15.53 -9.64
N LEU A 69 9.30 16.76 -9.48
CA LEU A 69 8.48 17.47 -10.45
C LEU A 69 9.34 18.45 -11.26
N HIS A 70 9.26 18.35 -12.58
CA HIS A 70 10.02 19.16 -13.53
C HIS A 70 9.11 20.16 -14.23
N ASP A 71 9.53 21.43 -14.23
CA ASP A 71 8.94 22.49 -15.07
C ASP A 71 9.53 22.33 -16.48
N ALA A 72 8.86 21.56 -17.33
CA ALA A 72 9.31 21.18 -18.67
C ALA A 72 8.39 21.78 -19.74
N GLU A 73 8.24 23.11 -19.73
CA GLU A 73 7.31 23.87 -20.57
C GLU A 73 7.25 23.35 -22.03
N PRO A 74 6.07 22.95 -22.55
CA PRO A 74 4.72 23.13 -22.01
C PRO A 74 4.20 21.98 -21.12
N TRP A 75 5.04 21.03 -20.73
CA TRP A 75 4.67 19.84 -19.97
C TRP A 75 5.07 19.95 -18.50
N LEU A 76 4.29 19.33 -17.63
CA LEU A 76 4.70 19.00 -16.27
C LEU A 76 5.35 17.62 -16.28
N GLY A 77 6.66 17.55 -16.06
CA GLY A 77 7.37 16.28 -15.97
C GLY A 77 7.31 15.70 -14.55
N VAL A 78 6.91 14.45 -14.42
CA VAL A 78 6.90 13.71 -13.15
C VAL A 78 7.92 12.59 -13.26
N GLU A 79 9.01 12.68 -12.50
CA GLU A 79 10.01 11.62 -12.41
C GLU A 79 9.56 10.61 -11.36
N VAL A 80 9.27 9.39 -11.82
CA VAL A 80 8.75 8.30 -10.97
C VAL A 80 9.76 7.18 -10.96
N LYS A 81 10.12 6.75 -9.75
CA LYS A 81 10.88 5.55 -9.48
C LYS A 81 9.94 4.43 -9.10
N PHE A 82 10.06 3.28 -9.75
CA PHE A 82 9.40 2.06 -9.33
C PHE A 82 10.39 1.18 -8.58
N VAL A 83 9.94 0.61 -7.45
CA VAL A 83 10.73 -0.26 -6.55
C VAL A 83 10.24 -1.71 -6.62
N GLU A 84 9.15 -1.94 -7.35
CA GLU A 84 8.56 -3.26 -7.53
C GLU A 84 8.10 -3.42 -8.98
N GLU A 85 8.49 -4.53 -9.61
CA GLU A 85 8.11 -4.82 -11.00
C GLU A 85 6.58 -4.89 -11.16
N GLY A 86 5.90 -5.49 -10.18
CA GLY A 86 4.44 -5.62 -10.18
C GLY A 86 3.71 -4.27 -10.15
N ALA A 87 4.26 -3.26 -9.47
CA ALA A 87 3.70 -1.90 -9.45
C ALA A 87 3.91 -1.19 -10.79
N CYS A 88 5.11 -1.32 -11.38
CA CYS A 88 5.42 -0.75 -12.69
C CYS A 88 4.56 -1.37 -13.80
N ARG A 89 4.39 -2.70 -13.79
CA ARG A 89 3.56 -3.42 -14.75
C ARG A 89 2.11 -2.94 -14.72
N ARG A 90 1.51 -2.86 -13.53
CA ARG A 90 0.14 -2.35 -13.35
C ARG A 90 -0.01 -0.90 -13.81
N PHE A 91 0.99 -0.07 -13.54
CA PHE A 91 1.03 1.30 -14.05
C PHE A 91 1.05 1.32 -15.58
N LEU A 92 1.91 0.53 -16.23
CA LEU A 92 1.99 0.47 -17.70
C LEU A 92 0.70 -0.07 -18.33
N GLU A 93 0.07 -1.09 -17.73
CA GLU A 93 -1.25 -1.59 -18.16
C GLU A 93 -2.31 -0.49 -18.06
N SER A 94 -2.35 0.24 -16.95
CA SER A 94 -3.25 1.38 -16.74
C SER A 94 -2.96 2.55 -17.70
N TYR A 95 -1.69 2.74 -18.05
CA TYR A 95 -1.27 3.78 -18.99
C TYR A 95 -1.71 3.43 -20.42
N SER A 96 -1.43 2.19 -20.86
CA SER A 96 -1.80 1.68 -22.20
C SER A 96 -3.30 1.70 -22.47
N THR A 97 -4.12 1.55 -21.43
CA THR A 97 -5.59 1.59 -21.51
C THR A 97 -6.17 2.99 -21.36
N GLY A 98 -5.34 4.02 -21.17
CA GLY A 98 -5.78 5.40 -20.94
C GLY A 98 -6.39 5.66 -19.56
N SER A 99 -6.34 4.68 -18.65
CA SER A 99 -6.88 4.81 -17.29
C SER A 99 -6.11 5.84 -16.46
N VAL A 100 -4.80 5.98 -16.68
CA VAL A 100 -4.01 7.08 -16.09
C VAL A 100 -4.62 8.43 -16.42
N GLN A 101 -5.08 8.61 -17.66
CA GLN A 101 -5.66 9.87 -18.09
C GLN A 101 -7.00 10.14 -17.40
N GLN A 102 -7.88 9.14 -17.41
CA GLN A 102 -9.21 9.22 -16.83
C GLN A 102 -9.17 9.47 -15.31
N LEU A 103 -8.30 8.73 -14.60
CA LEU A 103 -8.15 8.85 -13.15
C LEU A 103 -7.58 10.21 -12.77
N PHE A 104 -6.60 10.72 -13.53
CA PHE A 104 -6.07 12.05 -13.27
C PHE A 104 -7.16 13.11 -13.38
N VAL A 105 -7.95 13.09 -14.47
CA VAL A 105 -9.06 14.03 -14.67
C VAL A 105 -10.08 13.89 -13.53
N GLN A 106 -10.45 12.66 -13.16
CA GLN A 106 -11.37 12.40 -12.07
C GLN A 106 -10.88 12.97 -10.73
N HIS A 107 -9.61 12.77 -10.39
CA HIS A 107 -9.00 13.28 -9.16
C HIS A 107 -8.84 14.80 -9.20
N ALA A 108 -8.45 15.35 -10.34
CA ALA A 108 -8.35 16.79 -10.56
C ALA A 108 -9.71 17.47 -10.37
N ASN A 109 -10.80 16.92 -10.89
CA ASN A 109 -12.16 17.46 -10.72
C ASN A 109 -12.61 17.50 -9.25
N ARG A 110 -12.07 16.63 -8.40
CA ARG A 110 -12.40 16.56 -6.98
C ARG A 110 -11.56 17.50 -6.12
N VAL A 111 -10.29 17.68 -6.50
CA VAL A 111 -9.30 18.37 -5.66
C VAL A 111 -9.02 19.80 -6.16
N LEU A 112 -9.13 20.04 -7.47
CA LEU A 112 -8.92 21.33 -8.09
C LEU A 112 -10.28 22.00 -8.39
N PRO A 113 -10.54 23.20 -7.86
CA PRO A 113 -11.86 23.86 -7.94
C PRO A 113 -12.28 24.35 -9.35
N MET A 114 -11.56 24.00 -10.44
CA MET A 114 -11.77 24.55 -11.79
C MET A 114 -11.80 23.52 -12.94
N ALA A 115 -11.80 22.22 -12.66
CA ALA A 115 -11.62 21.22 -13.71
C ALA A 115 -12.95 20.71 -14.29
N ALA A 116 -13.65 21.54 -15.08
CA ALA A 116 -14.89 21.10 -15.73
C ALA A 116 -14.66 20.43 -17.10
N ASP A 117 -13.49 20.63 -17.73
CA ASP A 117 -13.19 20.06 -19.07
C ASP A 117 -11.67 19.91 -19.29
N LEU A 118 -11.04 18.98 -18.54
CA LEU A 118 -9.61 18.69 -18.67
C LEU A 118 -9.34 17.82 -19.90
N GLY A 119 -8.99 18.44 -21.01
CA GLY A 119 -8.34 17.75 -22.13
C GLY A 119 -6.88 17.43 -21.77
N MET A 120 -6.63 16.23 -21.25
CA MET A 120 -5.29 15.83 -20.79
C MET A 120 -4.54 15.02 -21.85
N GLN A 121 -3.29 15.41 -22.10
CA GLN A 121 -2.32 14.65 -22.85
C GLN A 121 -1.25 14.12 -21.91
N THR A 122 -0.75 12.93 -22.21
CA THR A 122 0.32 12.29 -21.46
C THR A 122 1.35 11.74 -22.41
N GLU A 123 2.61 11.80 -22.01
CA GLU A 123 3.71 11.19 -22.75
C GLU A 123 4.62 10.48 -21.74
N LEU A 124 4.98 9.22 -22.00
CA LEU A 124 5.79 8.42 -21.09
C LEU A 124 7.18 8.16 -21.69
N LYS A 125 8.23 8.44 -20.93
CA LYS A 125 9.62 8.22 -21.36
C LYS A 125 10.44 7.44 -20.33
N ALA A 126 11.39 6.66 -20.81
CA ALA A 126 12.47 6.08 -20.02
C ALA A 126 13.80 6.46 -20.67
N GLY A 127 14.48 7.46 -20.10
CA GLY A 127 15.73 8.00 -20.66
C GLY A 127 15.50 8.66 -22.02
N ASP A 128 16.15 8.15 -23.06
CA ASP A 128 16.02 8.62 -24.45
C ASP A 128 14.85 7.96 -25.20
N LYS A 129 14.17 6.97 -24.59
CA LYS A 129 13.07 6.24 -25.22
C LYS A 129 11.72 6.81 -24.84
N VAL A 130 10.88 7.07 -25.85
CA VAL A 130 9.46 7.34 -25.68
C VAL A 130 8.75 5.99 -25.62
N LEU A 131 8.19 5.65 -24.46
CA LEU A 131 7.55 4.36 -24.21
C LEU A 131 6.18 4.26 -24.90
N ASP A 132 5.59 5.39 -25.29
CA ASP A 132 4.30 5.43 -25.98
C ASP A 132 4.32 4.67 -27.32
N ASP A 133 5.48 4.64 -28.00
CA ASP A 133 5.70 3.87 -29.23
C ASP A 133 5.73 2.35 -29.01
N TYR A 134 5.93 1.91 -27.77
CA TYR A 134 6.15 0.51 -27.38
C TYR A 134 5.05 -0.04 -26.47
N LEU A 135 3.94 0.67 -26.27
CA LEU A 135 2.86 0.23 -25.36
C LEU A 135 2.22 -1.12 -25.73
N ASN A 136 2.39 -1.58 -26.97
CA ASN A 136 1.97 -2.91 -27.41
C ASN A 136 2.83 -4.05 -26.82
N ASP A 137 4.02 -3.75 -26.33
CA ASP A 137 4.95 -4.69 -25.69
C ASP A 137 5.39 -4.16 -24.31
N LEU A 138 4.60 -4.51 -23.30
CA LEU A 138 4.83 -4.09 -21.92
C LEU A 138 6.15 -4.62 -21.35
N GLU A 139 6.63 -5.78 -21.80
CA GLU A 139 7.91 -6.34 -21.33
C GLU A 139 9.09 -5.50 -21.80
N LEU A 140 9.03 -5.00 -23.04
CA LEU A 140 10.04 -4.09 -23.57
C LEU A 140 10.04 -2.75 -22.80
N CYS A 141 8.87 -2.22 -22.48
CA CYS A 141 8.74 -1.02 -21.64
C CYS A 141 9.33 -1.22 -20.24
N LEU A 142 9.04 -2.35 -19.59
CA LEU A 142 9.63 -2.71 -18.29
C LEU A 142 11.15 -2.82 -18.37
N CYS A 143 11.68 -3.41 -19.43
CA CYS A 143 13.12 -3.49 -19.66
C CYS A 143 13.74 -2.09 -19.79
N HIS A 144 13.14 -1.21 -20.58
CA HIS A 144 13.62 0.16 -20.73
C HIS A 144 13.60 0.94 -19.41
N ILE A 145 12.53 0.82 -18.62
CA ILE A 145 12.42 1.47 -17.30
C ILE A 145 13.49 0.95 -16.34
N ARG A 146 13.73 -0.37 -16.33
CA ARG A 146 14.75 -1.00 -15.46
C ARG A 146 16.17 -0.56 -15.83
N LEU A 147 16.44 -0.32 -17.12
CA LEU A 147 17.76 0.15 -17.58
C LEU A 147 18.08 1.55 -17.04
N ILE A 148 17.07 2.36 -16.77
CA ILE A 148 17.23 3.68 -16.15
C ILE A 148 17.23 3.49 -14.64
N GLN A 149 18.42 3.32 -14.04
CA GLN A 149 18.52 3.19 -12.59
C GLN A 149 18.20 4.52 -11.88
N PRO A 150 17.38 4.49 -10.80
CA PRO A 150 17.15 5.65 -9.95
C PRO A 150 18.40 5.98 -9.14
N VAL A 151 19.23 6.91 -9.63
CA VAL A 151 20.45 7.32 -8.91
C VAL A 151 20.14 8.36 -7.81
N ARG A 152 18.95 8.96 -7.83
CA ARG A 152 18.61 10.14 -7.01
C ARG A 152 17.52 9.83 -5.99
N LEU A 153 17.66 10.42 -4.80
CA LEU A 153 16.61 10.48 -3.78
C LEU A 153 15.54 11.50 -4.20
N PRO A 154 14.32 11.41 -3.63
CA PRO A 154 13.32 12.45 -3.78
C PRO A 154 13.88 13.81 -3.36
N ASP A 155 13.55 14.86 -4.11
CA ASP A 155 14.00 16.20 -3.76
C ASP A 155 13.29 16.73 -2.50
N ASP A 156 13.86 17.78 -1.89
CA ASP A 156 13.34 18.37 -0.66
C ASP A 156 11.90 18.89 -0.82
N GLU A 157 11.55 19.32 -2.03
CA GLU A 157 10.21 19.79 -2.36
C GLU A 157 9.19 18.66 -2.33
N VAL A 158 9.45 17.56 -3.03
CA VAL A 158 8.61 16.37 -3.02
C VAL A 158 8.54 15.77 -1.60
N CYS A 159 9.65 15.76 -0.86
CA CYS A 159 9.65 15.33 0.55
C CYS A 159 8.67 16.16 1.40
N GLN A 160 8.70 17.49 1.26
CA GLN A 160 7.78 18.40 1.97
C GLN A 160 6.32 18.18 1.54
N LEU A 161 6.07 18.01 0.25
CA LEU A 161 4.73 17.77 -0.29
C LEU A 161 4.18 16.42 0.18
N GLU A 162 4.99 15.35 0.19
CA GLU A 162 4.62 14.06 0.76
C GLU A 162 4.36 14.14 2.26
N GLN A 163 5.20 14.83 3.02
CA GLN A 163 5.00 15.00 4.45
C GLN A 163 3.72 15.78 4.76
N LYS A 164 3.44 16.85 4.01
CA LYS A 164 2.20 17.64 4.13
C LYS A 164 0.97 16.82 3.75
N LEU A 165 1.08 15.96 2.75
CA LEU A 165 -0.01 15.05 2.36
C LEU A 165 -0.25 13.99 3.45
N ARG A 166 0.81 13.40 4.00
CA ARG A 166 0.74 12.48 5.15
C ARG A 166 0.13 13.17 6.38
N SER A 167 0.52 14.41 6.68
CA SER A 167 -0.04 15.13 7.82
C SER A 167 -1.52 15.42 7.64
N LEU A 168 -1.99 15.80 6.44
CA LEU A 168 -3.43 15.96 6.19
C LEU A 168 -4.20 14.66 6.40
N PHE A 169 -3.69 13.50 5.94
CA PHE A 169 -4.34 12.22 6.23
C PHE A 169 -4.46 11.90 7.72
N LEU A 170 -3.56 12.43 8.55
CA LEU A 170 -3.59 12.32 10.00
C LEU A 170 -4.50 13.40 10.63
N SER A 171 -4.50 14.62 10.11
CA SER A 171 -5.26 15.76 10.62
C SER A 171 -6.75 15.66 10.30
N ASP A 172 -7.13 15.17 9.12
CA ASP A 172 -8.53 14.98 8.70
C ASP A 172 -9.25 13.94 9.60
N ARG A 173 -8.47 13.07 10.27
CA ARG A 173 -8.99 12.12 11.27
C ARG A 173 -9.15 12.74 12.67
N SER A 174 -8.51 13.86 12.94
CA SER A 174 -8.62 14.60 14.21
C SER A 174 -9.69 15.70 14.20
N SER A 175 -10.15 16.14 13.02
CA SER A 175 -11.07 17.27 12.86
C SER A 175 -12.52 16.88 12.50
N SER A 176 -12.87 15.60 12.56
CA SER A 176 -14.26 15.11 12.45
C SER A 176 -14.94 14.93 13.81
N GLN A 177 -14.82 15.92 14.69
CA GLN A 177 -15.70 16.11 15.85
C GLN A 177 -16.20 17.55 15.85
N THR A 178 -17.27 17.85 15.11
CA THR A 178 -18.44 18.62 15.61
C THR A 178 -19.44 18.89 14.48
N THR A 179 -20.72 18.75 14.83
CA THR A 179 -21.95 19.15 14.10
C THR A 179 -22.40 18.30 12.90
N GLN A 180 -23.22 17.29 13.18
CA GLN A 180 -24.32 16.84 12.30
C GLN A 180 -25.67 17.19 12.95
N PRO A 181 -26.67 17.54 12.14
CA PRO A 181 -27.99 16.91 12.23
C PRO A 181 -28.44 16.36 10.84
N PRO A 182 -29.54 15.59 10.71
CA PRO A 182 -29.48 14.13 10.67
C PRO A 182 -29.86 13.51 9.31
N ALA A 183 -29.44 12.25 9.17
CA ALA A 183 -30.05 11.18 8.36
C ALA A 183 -30.18 11.39 6.84
N SER A 184 -29.31 10.70 6.09
CA SER A 184 -29.66 9.95 4.88
C SER A 184 -28.58 8.92 4.59
N LYS A 185 -29.01 7.68 4.33
CA LYS A 185 -28.21 6.49 4.04
C LYS A 185 -27.21 6.75 2.91
N GLN A 186 -25.92 6.54 3.13
CA GLN A 186 -24.95 6.29 2.05
C GLN A 186 -23.69 5.59 2.61
N GLU A 187 -23.19 4.67 1.79
CA GLU A 187 -22.22 3.63 2.10
C GLU A 187 -20.89 4.15 2.67
N ALA A 188 -20.37 3.41 3.65
CA ALA A 188 -19.12 3.70 4.32
C ALA A 188 -17.92 3.68 3.35
N PRO A 189 -16.98 4.64 3.45
CA PRO A 189 -15.74 4.60 2.68
C PRO A 189 -14.86 3.46 3.20
N SER A 190 -14.56 2.52 2.30
CA SER A 190 -13.82 1.29 2.55
C SER A 190 -12.42 1.56 3.09
N VAL A 191 -12.15 1.06 4.29
CA VAL A 191 -10.80 0.83 4.82
C VAL A 191 -10.00 0.04 3.77
N PRO A 192 -8.75 0.45 3.42
CA PRO A 192 -7.91 -0.33 2.52
C PRO A 192 -7.85 -1.78 3.02
N SER A 193 -8.20 -2.75 2.17
CA SER A 193 -8.50 -4.13 2.55
C SER A 193 -7.33 -4.92 3.19
N ASN A 194 -6.18 -4.28 3.40
CA ASN A 194 -4.95 -4.87 3.93
C ASN A 194 -4.41 -4.14 5.16
N CYS A 195 -5.20 -3.29 5.83
CA CYS A 195 -4.79 -2.63 7.06
C CYS A 195 -5.90 -2.69 8.11
N PHE A 196 -5.53 -2.76 9.39
CA PHE A 196 -6.44 -2.67 10.52
C PHE A 196 -6.00 -1.58 11.49
N LEU A 197 -6.94 -1.10 12.30
CA LEU A 197 -6.71 -0.05 13.29
C LEU A 197 -6.49 -0.70 14.66
N PHE A 198 -5.43 -0.32 15.37
CA PHE A 198 -5.22 -0.68 16.77
C PHE A 198 -4.71 0.54 17.53
N GLN A 199 -5.38 0.93 18.63
CA GLN A 199 -5.06 2.13 19.40
C GLN A 199 -4.85 3.39 18.53
N GLU A 200 -5.74 3.64 17.56
CA GLU A 200 -5.67 4.79 16.65
C GLU A 200 -4.44 4.81 15.71
N LYS A 201 -3.65 3.73 15.66
CA LYS A 201 -2.56 3.51 14.71
C LYS A 201 -2.97 2.48 13.65
N LEU A 202 -2.54 2.70 12.40
CA LEU A 202 -2.79 1.79 11.30
C LEU A 202 -1.65 0.74 11.23
N PHE A 203 -2.02 -0.53 11.18
CA PHE A 203 -1.08 -1.64 11.01
C PHE A 203 -1.44 -2.47 9.78
N ASP A 204 -0.43 -3.05 9.15
CA ASP A 204 -0.61 -3.95 8.01
C ASP A 204 -1.30 -5.25 8.47
N ASP A 205 -2.42 -5.57 7.82
CA ASP A 205 -3.22 -6.78 8.03
C ASP A 205 -2.60 -7.97 7.29
N ARG A 206 -1.34 -8.27 7.64
CA ARG A 206 -0.57 -9.39 7.11
C ARG A 206 -1.07 -10.73 7.64
N GLN A 207 -0.74 -11.82 6.94
CA GLN A 207 -0.99 -13.16 7.46
C GLN A 207 -0.15 -13.43 8.71
N LEU A 208 -0.69 -14.23 9.63
CA LEU A 208 0.04 -14.68 10.81
C LEU A 208 1.26 -15.51 10.38
N THR A 209 2.42 -15.06 10.80
CA THR A 209 3.69 -15.74 10.56
C THR A 209 4.02 -16.70 11.71
N PRO A 210 4.95 -17.65 11.51
CA PRO A 210 5.43 -18.51 12.60
C PRO A 210 5.99 -17.72 13.79
N ALA A 211 6.55 -16.52 13.56
CA ALA A 211 7.03 -15.64 14.62
C ALA A 211 5.88 -15.09 15.50
N ASP A 212 4.77 -14.67 14.88
CA ASP A 212 3.57 -14.21 15.61
C ASP A 212 2.97 -15.34 16.44
N HIS A 213 3.04 -16.55 15.92
CA HIS A 213 2.55 -17.76 16.56
C HIS A 213 3.33 -18.07 17.84
N GLN A 214 4.66 -18.00 17.78
CA GLN A 214 5.51 -18.15 18.96
C GLN A 214 5.29 -16.99 19.95
N ARG A 215 5.23 -15.75 19.48
CA ARG A 215 4.99 -14.56 20.33
C ARG A 215 3.66 -14.65 21.07
N PHE A 216 2.60 -15.09 20.40
CA PHE A 216 1.30 -15.31 21.02
C PHE A 216 1.41 -16.36 22.13
N ALA A 217 1.94 -17.55 21.81
CA ALA A 217 2.03 -18.67 22.76
C ALA A 217 2.89 -18.35 23.99
N THR A 218 3.98 -17.62 23.83
CA THR A 218 4.86 -17.22 24.94
C THR A 218 4.21 -16.23 25.90
N ASN A 219 3.38 -15.31 25.39
CA ASN A 219 2.92 -14.15 26.16
C ASN A 219 1.46 -14.22 26.63
N ILE A 220 0.62 -15.09 26.06
CA ILE A 220 -0.81 -15.16 26.40
C ILE A 220 -1.10 -15.85 27.75
N GLY A 221 -0.24 -16.78 28.18
CA GLY A 221 -0.40 -17.48 29.46
C GLY A 221 -1.79 -18.12 29.61
N ARG A 222 -2.47 -17.86 30.74
CA ARG A 222 -3.77 -18.47 31.09
C ARG A 222 -4.96 -17.90 30.31
N ASP A 223 -4.80 -16.76 29.65
CA ASP A 223 -5.88 -16.09 28.93
C ASP A 223 -6.12 -16.66 27.53
N TRP A 224 -5.36 -17.68 27.13
CA TRP A 224 -5.49 -18.32 25.82
C TRP A 224 -6.90 -18.86 25.58
N LYS A 225 -7.57 -19.37 26.63
CA LYS A 225 -8.97 -19.83 26.54
C LYS A 225 -9.92 -18.68 26.22
N LYS A 226 -9.73 -17.51 26.85
CA LYS A 226 -10.56 -16.32 26.59
C LYS A 226 -10.40 -15.84 25.15
N VAL A 227 -9.16 -15.81 24.66
CA VAL A 227 -8.85 -15.51 23.25
C VAL A 227 -9.48 -16.52 22.32
N GLY A 228 -9.39 -17.81 22.66
CA GLY A 228 -10.08 -18.86 21.94
C GLY A 228 -11.58 -18.58 21.83
N HIS A 229 -12.26 -18.31 22.94
CA HIS A 229 -13.70 -18.04 22.95
C HIS A 229 -14.12 -16.82 22.12
N ALA A 230 -13.33 -15.75 22.13
CA ALA A 230 -13.59 -14.61 21.26
C ALA A 230 -13.30 -14.93 19.78
N LEU A 231 -12.26 -15.71 19.48
CA LEU A 231 -12.00 -16.22 18.14
C LEU A 231 -13.12 -17.14 17.64
N GLN A 232 -13.87 -17.85 18.50
CA GLN A 232 -15.04 -18.65 18.09
C GLN A 232 -16.11 -17.84 17.35
N LYS A 233 -16.21 -16.52 17.63
CA LYS A 233 -17.15 -15.64 16.93
C LYS A 233 -16.80 -15.52 15.45
N THR A 234 -15.50 -15.52 15.13
CA THR A 234 -15.00 -15.28 13.77
C THR A 234 -14.49 -16.55 13.08
N CYS A 235 -14.16 -17.61 13.82
CA CYS A 235 -13.62 -18.87 13.31
C CYS A 235 -14.52 -20.05 13.69
N ARG A 236 -15.05 -20.75 12.67
CA ARG A 236 -15.95 -21.90 12.88
C ARG A 236 -15.25 -23.12 13.48
N ALA A 237 -13.98 -23.34 13.15
CA ALA A 237 -13.22 -24.51 13.59
C ALA A 237 -12.87 -24.49 15.09
N LEU A 238 -13.01 -23.34 15.74
CA LEU A 238 -12.83 -23.18 17.17
C LEU A 238 -14.14 -23.30 17.97
N LYS A 239 -15.31 -23.39 17.32
CA LYS A 239 -16.62 -23.45 17.99
C LYS A 239 -16.82 -24.78 18.74
N GLY A 240 -17.74 -24.75 19.71
CA GLY A 240 -18.15 -25.94 20.47
C GLY A 240 -17.03 -26.42 21.41
N PRO A 241 -16.84 -27.75 21.58
CA PRO A 241 -15.87 -28.29 22.54
C PRO A 241 -14.42 -28.17 22.07
N ALA A 242 -14.12 -27.54 20.93
CA ALA A 242 -12.77 -27.50 20.37
C ALA A 242 -11.73 -26.88 21.33
N ILE A 243 -12.10 -25.85 22.09
CA ILE A 243 -11.21 -25.22 23.08
C ILE A 243 -11.00 -26.13 24.29
N ASP A 244 -12.05 -26.79 24.76
CA ASP A 244 -11.98 -27.71 25.89
C ASP A 244 -11.20 -28.99 25.52
N ASN A 245 -11.36 -29.47 24.29
CA ASN A 245 -10.59 -30.57 23.74
C ASN A 245 -9.11 -30.21 23.63
N LEU A 246 -8.77 -29.01 23.12
CA LEU A 246 -7.39 -28.52 23.11
C LEU A 246 -6.82 -28.41 24.53
N ALA A 247 -7.63 -27.97 25.50
CA ALA A 247 -7.20 -27.89 26.88
C ALA A 247 -6.91 -29.28 27.47
N TYR A 248 -7.72 -30.28 27.14
CA TYR A 248 -7.57 -31.65 27.60
C TYR A 248 -6.40 -32.39 26.92
N GLU A 249 -6.30 -32.27 25.59
CA GLU A 249 -5.27 -32.94 24.77
C GLU A 249 -3.86 -32.48 25.14
N TYR A 250 -3.68 -31.17 25.38
CA TYR A 250 -2.37 -30.56 25.65
C TYR A 250 -2.19 -30.13 27.11
N GLU A 251 -2.97 -30.70 28.04
CA GLU A 251 -2.85 -30.40 29.48
C GLU A 251 -1.45 -30.72 30.02
N ARG A 252 -0.84 -31.80 29.52
CA ARG A 252 0.47 -32.30 29.98
C ARG A 252 1.64 -31.50 29.44
N ASP A 253 1.49 -30.87 28.28
CA ASP A 253 2.53 -30.10 27.59
C ASP A 253 2.59 -28.64 28.11
N GLY A 254 1.51 -28.18 28.75
CA GLY A 254 1.44 -26.91 29.46
C GLY A 254 0.81 -25.77 28.66
N LEU A 255 0.69 -24.61 29.29
CA LEU A 255 -0.06 -23.46 28.78
C LEU A 255 0.48 -22.92 27.44
N TYR A 256 1.81 -22.98 27.26
CA TYR A 256 2.45 -22.57 26.02
C TYR A 256 1.94 -23.42 24.85
N GLU A 257 1.96 -24.74 25.01
CA GLU A 257 1.54 -25.65 23.94
C GLU A 257 0.05 -25.53 23.66
N GLN A 258 -0.79 -25.39 24.70
CA GLN A 258 -2.22 -25.13 24.52
C GLN A 258 -2.50 -23.86 23.70
N ALA A 259 -1.80 -22.76 23.99
CA ALA A 259 -1.90 -21.52 23.26
C ALA A 259 -1.37 -21.63 21.82
N TYR A 260 -0.27 -22.37 21.64
CA TYR A 260 0.31 -22.66 20.34
C TYR A 260 -0.69 -23.45 19.49
N GLN A 261 -1.29 -24.50 20.03
CA GLN A 261 -2.24 -25.33 19.30
C GLN A 261 -3.54 -24.61 18.98
N LEU A 262 -4.00 -23.69 19.85
CA LEU A 262 -5.12 -22.80 19.54
C LEU A 262 -4.87 -22.00 18.26
N LEU A 263 -3.73 -21.31 18.17
CA LEU A 263 -3.45 -20.47 17.01
C LEU A 263 -3.09 -21.29 15.77
N SER A 264 -2.45 -22.45 15.94
CA SER A 264 -2.21 -23.43 14.87
C SER A 264 -3.53 -23.85 14.21
N ARG A 265 -4.52 -24.21 15.04
CA ARG A 265 -5.86 -24.61 14.58
C ARG A 265 -6.61 -23.45 13.90
N PHE A 266 -6.44 -22.21 14.38
CA PHE A 266 -6.97 -21.01 13.73
C PHE A 266 -6.36 -20.79 12.34
N ILE A 267 -5.03 -20.89 12.23
CA ILE A 267 -4.30 -20.71 10.96
C ILE A 267 -4.70 -21.80 9.95
N GLN A 268 -4.77 -23.06 10.39
CA GLN A 268 -5.17 -24.18 9.53
C GLN A 268 -6.61 -24.05 9.02
N ALA A 269 -7.52 -23.57 9.87
CA ALA A 269 -8.93 -23.43 9.50
C ALA A 269 -9.21 -22.24 8.58
N GLU A 270 -8.55 -21.10 8.80
CA GLU A 270 -8.81 -19.86 8.08
C GLU A 270 -7.86 -19.66 6.88
N GLY A 271 -6.71 -20.34 6.84
CA GLY A 271 -5.73 -20.27 5.76
C GLY A 271 -5.32 -18.82 5.46
N LYS A 272 -5.59 -18.35 4.23
CA LYS A 272 -5.30 -16.97 3.80
C LYS A 272 -6.11 -15.90 4.58
N GLY A 273 -7.15 -16.31 5.30
CA GLY A 273 -7.97 -15.47 6.18
C GLY A 273 -7.45 -15.37 7.61
N ALA A 274 -6.40 -16.10 7.99
CA ALA A 274 -5.75 -16.03 9.30
C ALA A 274 -4.83 -14.80 9.38
N ARG A 275 -5.46 -13.62 9.46
CA ARG A 275 -4.74 -12.34 9.43
C ARG A 275 -4.49 -11.78 10.83
N LEU A 276 -3.43 -10.98 10.95
CA LEU A 276 -2.98 -10.35 12.19
C LEU A 276 -4.06 -9.44 12.78
N GLY A 277 -4.79 -8.68 11.95
CA GLY A 277 -5.82 -7.77 12.42
C GLY A 277 -7.00 -8.47 13.09
N ARG A 278 -7.33 -9.71 12.67
CA ARG A 278 -8.38 -10.49 13.34
C ARG A 278 -7.97 -10.90 14.75
N LEU A 279 -6.71 -11.28 14.92
CA LEU A 279 -6.19 -11.66 16.22
C LEU A 279 -6.08 -10.43 17.13
N VAL A 280 -5.56 -9.31 16.61
CA VAL A 280 -5.43 -8.07 17.38
C VAL A 280 -6.80 -7.49 17.78
N ASN A 281 -7.79 -7.49 16.89
CA ASN A 281 -9.15 -7.04 17.23
C ASN A 281 -9.74 -7.88 18.37
N VAL A 282 -9.50 -9.18 18.38
CA VAL A 282 -9.94 -10.06 19.47
C VAL A 282 -9.18 -9.78 20.77
N LEU A 283 -7.87 -9.55 20.69
CA LEU A 283 -7.07 -9.17 21.86
C LEU A 283 -7.54 -7.84 22.45
N GLU A 284 -7.92 -6.88 21.61
CA GLU A 284 -8.52 -5.61 22.01
C GLU A 284 -9.90 -5.79 22.66
N GLU A 285 -10.78 -6.61 22.07
CA GLU A 285 -12.09 -6.96 22.67
C GLU A 285 -11.94 -7.54 24.09
N ILE A 286 -10.90 -8.35 24.33
CA ILE A 286 -10.65 -8.99 25.63
C ILE A 286 -9.82 -8.10 26.56
N LYS A 287 -9.43 -6.90 26.12
CA LYS A 287 -8.59 -5.94 26.86
C LYS A 287 -7.17 -6.46 27.15
N LEU A 288 -6.66 -7.37 26.32
CA LEU A 288 -5.26 -7.83 26.34
C LEU A 288 -4.39 -6.94 25.47
N ILE A 289 -4.41 -5.65 25.80
CA ILE A 289 -3.76 -4.59 25.02
C ILE A 289 -2.25 -4.80 24.96
N GLY A 290 -1.61 -5.15 26.09
CA GLY A 290 -0.16 -5.39 26.12
C GLY A 290 0.28 -6.57 25.25
N LEU A 291 -0.56 -7.60 25.09
CA LEU A 291 -0.25 -8.69 24.16
C LEU A 291 -0.40 -8.23 22.71
N ALA A 292 -1.44 -7.45 22.39
CA ALA A 292 -1.60 -6.88 21.06
C ALA A 292 -0.44 -5.94 20.69
N GLU A 293 0.09 -5.17 21.64
CA GLU A 293 1.29 -4.35 21.46
C GLU A 293 2.53 -5.19 21.14
N ILE A 294 2.75 -6.30 21.87
CA ILE A 294 3.82 -7.27 21.60
C ILE A 294 3.68 -7.91 20.22
N MET A 295 2.45 -8.21 19.80
CA MET A 295 2.18 -8.78 18.48
C MET A 295 2.45 -7.78 17.35
N LEU A 296 2.36 -6.48 17.64
CA LEU A 296 2.56 -5.39 16.68
C LEU A 296 3.96 -4.76 16.75
N ASP A 297 4.89 -5.34 17.53
CA ASP A 297 6.23 -4.80 17.79
C ASP A 297 6.21 -3.33 18.28
N ILE A 298 5.16 -2.94 19.00
CA ILE A 298 5.07 -1.60 19.59
C ILE A 298 5.89 -1.61 20.89
N PRO A 299 6.87 -0.70 21.06
CA PRO A 299 7.61 -0.61 22.30
C PRO A 299 6.67 -0.26 23.46
N PRO A 300 6.84 -0.87 24.65
CA PRO A 300 6.01 -0.56 25.80
C PRO A 300 6.17 0.93 26.12
N LYS A 301 5.03 1.62 26.31
CA LYS A 301 5.04 2.99 26.84
C LYS A 301 5.55 2.93 28.29
N GLU A 302 6.72 3.53 28.55
CA GLU A 302 7.15 3.91 29.90
C GLU A 302 6.15 4.88 30.55
#